data_AF-A0A9P6NVF7-F1
#
_entry.id   AF-A0A9P6NVF7-F1
#
_cell.length_a   1.000
_cell.length_b   1.000
_cell.length_c   1.000
_cell.angle_alpha   90.00
_cell.angle_beta   90.00
_cell.angle_gamma   90.00
#
_symmetry.space_group_name_H-M   'P 1'
#
loop_
_entity.id
_entity.type
_entity.pdbx_description
1 polymer ?
#
loop_
_entity_poly.entity_id
_entity_poly.type
_entity_poly.pdbx_seq_one_letter_code
_entity_poly.pdbx_strand_id
1 'polypeptide(L)'
;NCLVYQKGDKVAYGFLQDIFVCSIPGNGEKALAVVKPVRNLFPKDTVAKSKRFQYWLYLMKSVVGKIEVDGWEVVAMDCVRGVCAYRELQSGAFGIMQDGVALTPVDHLAYLPINEAP
;
A
#
# COMPACT_ATOMS: atom_id res chain seq x y z
N ASN A 1 -8.29 6.78 -5.32
CA ASN A 1 -7.91 5.38 -5.63
C ASN A 1 -6.59 5.03 -4.99
N CYS A 2 -6.45 3.80 -4.47
CA CYS A 2 -5.19 3.26 -3.97
C CYS A 2 -4.49 2.47 -5.08
N LEU A 3 -3.22 2.79 -5.35
CA LEU A 3 -2.38 2.10 -6.32
C LEU A 3 -1.52 1.03 -5.62
N VAL A 4 -1.30 -0.06 -6.34
CA VAL A 4 -0.27 -1.07 -6.04
C VAL A 4 0.85 -0.85 -7.04
N TYR A 5 2.08 -0.63 -6.58
CA TYR A 5 3.21 -0.34 -7.46
C TYR A 5 4.50 -1.02 -6.99
N GLN A 6 5.38 -1.29 -7.95
CA GLN A 6 6.70 -1.86 -7.71
C GLN A 6 7.69 -0.74 -7.34
N LYS A 7 8.41 -0.90 -6.23
CA LYS A 7 9.49 -0.01 -5.78
C LYS A 7 10.73 -0.84 -5.50
N GLY A 8 11.64 -0.90 -6.49
CA GLY A 8 12.73 -1.88 -6.48
C GLY A 8 12.17 -3.31 -6.49
N ASP A 9 12.61 -4.16 -5.56
CA ASP A 9 12.12 -5.53 -5.44
C ASP A 9 10.88 -5.68 -4.54
N LYS A 10 10.36 -4.58 -3.99
CA LYS A 10 9.24 -4.58 -3.04
C LYS A 10 7.97 -4.02 -3.66
N VAL A 11 6.84 -4.58 -3.26
CA VAL A 11 5.52 -4.01 -3.57
C VAL A 11 5.14 -2.98 -2.52
N ALA A 12 4.70 -1.83 -2.99
CA ALA A 12 4.27 -0.69 -2.21
C ALA A 12 2.82 -0.29 -2.58
N TYR A 13 2.22 0.51 -1.71
CA TYR A 13 0.85 0.97 -1.81
C TYR A 13 0.79 2.47 -1.59
N GLY A 14 -0.09 3.16 -2.30
CA GLY A 14 -0.23 4.61 -2.14
C GLY A 14 -1.53 5.16 -2.69
N PHE A 15 -2.08 6.16 -2.02
CA PHE A 15 -3.26 6.88 -2.49
C PHE A 15 -2.88 7.83 -3.59
N LEU A 16 -3.43 7.61 -4.78
CA LEU A 16 -3.26 8.50 -5.93
C LEU A 16 -3.80 9.89 -5.60
N GLN A 17 -2.98 10.90 -5.89
CA GLN A 17 -3.30 12.31 -5.69
C GLN A 17 -3.43 13.01 -7.03
N ASP A 18 -2.47 12.78 -7.93
CA ASP A 18 -2.48 13.38 -9.26
C ASP A 18 -1.71 12.51 -10.27
N ILE A 19 -2.01 12.66 -11.56
CA ILE A 19 -1.28 12.04 -12.66
C ILE A 19 -0.88 13.14 -13.65
N PHE A 20 0.40 13.19 -13.98
CA PHE A 20 0.91 14.12 -14.99
C PHE A 20 1.75 13.41 -16.04
N VAL A 21 1.75 13.95 -17.25
CA VAL A 21 2.60 13.50 -18.34
C VAL A 21 3.73 14.52 -18.48
N CYS A 22 4.98 14.05 -18.43
CA CYS A 22 6.15 14.88 -18.64
C CYS A 22 6.92 14.40 -19.87
N SER A 23 7.44 15.36 -20.63
CA SER A 23 8.39 15.07 -21.70
C SER A 23 9.79 15.02 -21.10
N ILE A 24 10.43 13.86 -21.17
CA ILE A 24 11.80 13.66 -20.71
C ILE A 24 12.72 13.74 -21.94
N PRO A 25 13.68 14.68 -21.97
CA PRO A 25 14.62 14.78 -23.07
C PRO A 25 15.30 13.43 -23.35
N GLY A 26 15.18 12.95 -24.59
CA GLY A 26 15.76 11.68 -25.03
C GLY A 26 15.01 10.41 -24.62
N ASN A 27 13.93 10.50 -23.84
CA ASN A 27 13.18 9.34 -23.34
C ASN A 27 11.67 9.39 -23.63
N GLY A 28 11.24 10.39 -24.40
CA GLY A 28 9.84 10.57 -24.80
C GLY A 28 8.94 11.05 -23.66
N GLU A 29 7.65 10.91 -23.85
CA GLU A 29 6.64 11.22 -22.84
C GLU A 29 6.54 10.09 -21.82
N LYS A 30 6.52 10.45 -20.53
CA LYS A 30 6.25 9.52 -19.44
C LYS A 30 5.11 10.01 -18.58
N ALA A 31 4.19 9.10 -18.28
CA ALA A 31 3.15 9.33 -17.29
C ALA A 31 3.68 9.00 -15.88
N LEU A 32 3.47 9.92 -14.95
CA LEU A 32 3.89 9.85 -13.56
C LEU A 32 2.69 10.06 -12.65
N ALA A 33 2.59 9.26 -11.60
CA ALA A 33 1.60 9.37 -10.54
C ALA A 33 2.23 9.95 -9.28
N VAL A 34 1.56 10.91 -8.66
CA VAL A 34 1.85 11.38 -7.31
C VAL A 34 0.99 10.57 -6.35
N VAL A 35 1.62 9.95 -5.36
CA VAL A 35 0.93 9.14 -4.36
C VAL A 35 1.30 9.55 -2.94
N LYS A 36 0.32 9.46 -2.02
CA LYS A 36 0.59 9.41 -0.58
C LYS A 36 0.86 7.95 -0.20
N PRO A 37 2.09 7.60 0.20
CA PRO A 37 2.45 6.22 0.46
C PRO A 37 1.70 5.70 1.69
N VAL A 38 1.38 4.41 1.66
CA VAL A 38 0.84 3.69 2.80
C VAL A 38 1.96 2.88 3.42
N ARG A 39 2.26 3.17 4.68
CA ARG A 39 3.17 2.36 5.48
C ARG A 39 2.42 1.14 5.99
N ASN A 40 2.87 -0.05 5.59
CA ASN A 40 2.32 -1.30 6.10
C ASN A 40 2.65 -1.45 7.59
N LEU A 41 1.62 -1.54 8.42
CA LEU A 41 1.71 -1.75 9.87
C LEU A 41 1.16 -3.12 10.26
N PHE A 42 1.07 -4.06 9.31
CA PHE A 42 0.55 -5.40 9.53
C PHE A 42 1.03 -5.92 10.88
N PRO A 43 0.13 -6.41 11.74
CA PRO A 43 0.43 -6.60 13.14
C PRO A 43 1.65 -7.52 13.31
N LYS A 44 2.80 -6.90 13.58
CA LYS A 44 4.00 -7.59 14.07
C LYS A 44 3.83 -8.00 15.54
N ASP A 45 2.76 -7.52 16.17
CA ASP A 45 2.39 -7.86 17.54
C ASP A 45 1.73 -9.24 17.61
N THR A 46 2.56 -10.23 17.95
CA THR A 46 2.18 -11.63 18.17
C THR A 46 1.55 -11.88 19.55
N VAL A 47 1.39 -10.85 20.39
CA VAL A 47 0.92 -10.96 21.78
C VAL A 47 -0.54 -10.52 21.93
N ALA A 48 -1.07 -9.74 20.97
CA ALA A 48 -2.43 -9.21 21.02
C ALA A 48 -3.53 -10.28 21.10
N LYS A 49 -4.61 -10.00 21.86
CA LYS A 49 -5.78 -10.88 22.05
C LYS A 49 -6.58 -11.15 20.75
N SER A 50 -6.32 -10.41 19.68
CA SER A 50 -7.03 -10.48 18.39
C SER A 50 -6.41 -11.43 17.37
N LYS A 51 -5.59 -12.42 17.79
CA LYS A 51 -4.86 -13.36 16.91
C LYS A 51 -5.71 -13.99 15.80
N ARG A 52 -6.94 -14.41 16.10
CA ARG A 52 -7.85 -15.00 15.09
C ARG A 52 -8.17 -14.01 13.98
N PHE A 53 -8.45 -12.76 14.33
CA PHE A 53 -8.74 -11.72 13.36
C PHE A 53 -7.51 -11.34 12.53
N GLN A 54 -6.33 -11.25 13.16
CA GLN A 54 -5.07 -11.04 12.44
C GLN A 54 -4.77 -12.18 11.46
N TYR A 55 -5.06 -13.43 11.86
CA TYR A 55 -4.97 -14.60 10.99
C TYR A 55 -5.94 -14.52 9.80
N TRP A 56 -7.17 -14.04 10.01
CA TRP A 56 -8.10 -13.77 8.90
C TRP A 56 -7.56 -12.70 7.94
N LEU A 57 -7.02 -11.60 8.45
CA LEU A 57 -6.38 -10.58 7.60
C LEU A 57 -5.19 -11.16 6.81
N TYR A 58 -4.38 -12.00 7.46
CA TYR A 58 -3.29 -12.73 6.81
C TYR A 58 -3.83 -13.61 5.68
N LEU A 59 -4.87 -14.41 5.92
CA LEU A 59 -5.45 -15.31 4.91
C LEU A 59 -6.00 -14.54 3.71
N MET A 60 -6.66 -13.41 3.98
CA MET A 60 -7.21 -12.53 2.96
C MET A 60 -6.17 -11.66 2.26
N LYS A 61 -4.89 -11.80 2.61
CA LYS A 61 -3.77 -11.01 2.07
C LYS A 61 -4.01 -9.50 2.22
N SER A 62 -4.70 -9.13 3.30
CA SER A 62 -5.05 -7.75 3.56
C SER A 62 -3.90 -7.02 4.23
N VAL A 63 -3.63 -5.80 3.76
CA VAL A 63 -2.64 -4.90 4.36
C VAL A 63 -3.37 -3.99 5.33
N VAL A 64 -2.91 -3.93 6.58
CA VAL A 64 -3.34 -2.91 7.54
C VAL A 64 -2.19 -1.96 7.72
N GLY A 65 -2.40 -0.69 7.42
CA GLY A 65 -1.36 0.32 7.38
C GLY A 65 -1.83 1.68 7.83
N LYS A 66 -0.93 2.64 7.72
CA LYS A 66 -1.19 4.06 7.94
C LYS A 66 -0.82 4.84 6.69
N ILE A 67 -1.65 5.79 6.30
CA ILE A 67 -1.34 6.75 5.24
C ILE A 67 -0.31 7.74 5.79
N GLU A 68 0.83 7.86 5.12
CA GLU A 68 1.84 8.85 5.49
C GLU A 68 1.39 10.22 4.95
N VAL A 69 1.05 11.15 5.84
CA VAL A 69 0.43 12.44 5.49
C VAL A 69 1.46 13.44 4.94
N ASP A 70 2.71 13.34 5.41
CA ASP A 70 3.79 14.27 5.07
C ASP A 70 4.69 13.75 3.94
N GLY A 71 4.53 12.49 3.54
CA GLY A 71 5.29 11.86 2.46
C GLY A 71 4.51 11.89 1.15
N TRP A 72 5.12 12.40 0.09
CA TRP A 72 4.62 12.23 -1.27
C TRP A 72 5.67 11.47 -2.07
N GLU A 73 5.24 10.52 -2.88
CA GLU A 73 6.12 9.78 -3.78
C GLU A 73 5.67 9.98 -5.22
N VAL A 74 6.64 10.13 -6.13
CA VAL A 74 6.40 10.13 -7.57
C VAL A 74 6.71 8.72 -8.09
N VAL A 75 5.72 8.11 -8.72
CA VAL A 75 5.76 6.74 -9.22
C VAL A 75 5.54 6.78 -10.72
N ALA A 76 6.44 6.16 -11.49
CA ALA A 76 6.22 6.02 -12.92
C ALA A 76 5.09 5.01 -13.19
N MET A 77 4.22 5.32 -14.16
CA MET A 77 3.02 4.51 -14.40
C MET A 77 3.33 3.09 -14.90
N ASP A 78 4.51 2.85 -15.47
CA ASP A 78 5.02 1.52 -15.82
C ASP A 78 5.33 0.63 -14.60
N CYS A 79 5.57 1.24 -13.44
CA CYS A 79 5.73 0.54 -12.16
C CYS A 79 4.38 0.20 -11.49
N VAL A 80 3.27 0.78 -11.94
CA VAL A 80 1.93 0.52 -11.37
C VAL A 80 1.45 -0.85 -11.84
N ARG A 81 1.16 -1.74 -10.88
CA ARG A 81 0.68 -3.10 -11.13
C ARG A 81 -0.85 -3.19 -11.11
N GLY A 82 -1.51 -2.27 -10.41
CA GLY A 82 -2.96 -2.23 -10.37
C GLY A 82 -3.50 -1.27 -9.31
N VAL A 83 -4.77 -1.43 -9.01
CA VAL A 83 -5.48 -0.71 -7.95
C VAL A 83 -5.85 -1.65 -6.81
N CYS A 84 -6.02 -1.10 -5.61
CA CYS A 84 -6.40 -1.84 -4.42
C CYS A 84 -7.79 -1.40 -3.93
N ALA A 85 -8.61 -2.36 -3.51
CA ALA A 85 -9.79 -2.05 -2.71
C ALA A 85 -9.33 -1.61 -1.32
N TYR A 86 -9.93 -0.57 -0.77
CA TYR A 86 -9.49 -0.02 0.50
C TYR A 86 -10.66 0.42 1.37
N ARG A 87 -10.37 0.50 2.66
CA ARG A 87 -11.25 1.09 3.66
C ARG A 87 -10.43 1.91 4.64
N GLU A 88 -10.77 3.18 4.77
CA GLU A 88 -10.28 4.02 5.86
C GLU A 88 -10.81 3.49 7.20
N LEU A 89 -9.92 3.44 8.18
CA LEU A 89 -10.22 2.91 9.49
C LEU A 89 -10.56 4.06 10.44
N GLN A 90 -11.47 3.78 11.36
CA GLN A 90 -11.76 4.71 12.45
C GLN A 90 -10.53 4.87 13.35
N SER A 91 -10.41 6.04 13.96
CA SER A 91 -9.38 6.33 14.96
C SER A 91 -9.35 5.24 16.04
N GLY A 92 -8.15 4.76 16.36
CA GLY A 92 -7.91 3.73 17.36
C GLY A 92 -8.08 2.28 16.85
N ALA A 93 -8.59 2.07 15.63
CA ALA A 93 -8.67 0.74 15.05
C ALA A 93 -7.26 0.13 14.90
N PHE A 94 -7.07 -1.09 15.38
CA PHE A 94 -5.77 -1.78 15.45
C PHE A 94 -4.67 -0.98 16.15
N GLY A 95 -5.02 -0.06 17.06
CA GLY A 95 -4.07 0.83 17.73
C GLY A 95 -3.53 1.96 16.82
N ILE A 96 -4.10 2.14 15.64
CA ILE A 96 -3.75 3.22 14.73
C ILE A 96 -4.62 4.44 15.05
N MET A 97 -4.01 5.46 15.66
CA MET A 97 -4.76 6.61 16.17
C MET A 97 -5.40 7.47 15.08
N GLN A 98 -4.81 7.53 13.89
CA GLN A 98 -5.32 8.33 12.77
C GLN A 98 -4.76 7.80 11.45
N ASP A 99 -5.45 8.14 10.36
CA ASP A 99 -5.04 7.82 8.99
C ASP A 99 -4.83 6.32 8.75
N GLY A 100 -5.52 5.49 9.52
CA GLY A 100 -5.48 4.04 9.40
C GLY A 100 -6.20 3.58 8.14
N VAL A 101 -5.67 2.55 7.49
CA VAL A 101 -6.27 1.99 6.29
C VAL A 101 -6.12 0.48 6.25
N ALA A 102 -7.16 -0.21 5.79
CA ALA A 102 -7.11 -1.61 5.39
C ALA A 102 -7.22 -1.71 3.87
N LEU A 103 -6.33 -2.46 3.24
CA LEU A 103 -6.24 -2.65 1.80
C LEU A 103 -6.38 -4.13 1.43
N THR A 104 -6.91 -4.41 0.25
CA THR A 104 -6.87 -5.73 -0.39
C THR A 104 -6.56 -5.54 -1.87
N PRO A 105 -5.45 -6.11 -2.38
CA PRO A 105 -5.16 -6.09 -3.83
C PRO A 105 -6.31 -6.75 -4.60
N VAL A 106 -6.71 -6.18 -5.74
CA VAL A 106 -7.88 -6.63 -6.51
C VAL A 106 -7.71 -8.03 -7.11
N ASP A 107 -6.49 -8.51 -7.25
CA ASP A 107 -6.18 -9.87 -7.75
C ASP A 107 -6.02 -10.91 -6.64
N HIS A 108 -6.21 -10.54 -5.36
CA HIS A 108 -5.97 -11.41 -4.19
C HIS A 108 -4.58 -12.05 -4.14
N LEU A 109 -3.64 -11.61 -4.99
CA LEU A 109 -2.28 -12.08 -5.00
C LEU A 109 -1.55 -11.34 -3.88
N ALA A 110 -1.05 -12.11 -2.92
CA ALA A 110 -0.24 -11.59 -1.83
C ALA A 110 1.09 -11.09 -2.37
N TYR A 111 1.14 -9.86 -2.87
CA TYR A 111 2.39 -9.32 -3.38
C TYR A 111 3.40 -8.95 -2.27
N LEU A 112 3.04 -9.14 -1.01
CA LEU A 112 3.98 -9.06 0.10
C LEU A 112 4.45 -10.48 0.46
N PRO A 113 5.76 -10.80 0.33
CA PRO A 113 6.32 -11.94 1.00
C PRO A 113 6.18 -11.70 2.50
N ILE A 114 5.37 -12.53 3.16
CA ILE A 114 5.18 -12.45 4.62
C ILE A 114 6.35 -13.14 5.35
N ASN A 115 7.17 -13.89 4.61
CA ASN A 115 8.44 -14.43 5.05
C ASN A 115 9.54 -13.92 4.10
N GLU A 116 10.54 -13.22 4.63
CA GLU A 116 11.86 -13.26 4.00
C GLU A 116 12.32 -14.74 4.08
N ALA A 117 12.74 -15.32 2.95
CA ALA A 117 13.28 -16.68 2.93
C ALA A 117 14.51 -16.75 3.86
N PRO A 118 14.76 -17.90 4.53
CA PRO A 118 15.89 -18.05 5.45
C PRO A 118 17.25 -17.89 4.77
#